data_AF-A0A9D9EJL6-F1
#
_entry.id   AF-A0A9D9EJL6-F1
#
_cell.length_a   1.000
_cell.length_b   1.000
_cell.length_c   1.000
_cell.angle_alpha   90.00
_cell.angle_beta   90.00
_cell.angle_gamma   90.00
#
_symmetry.space_group_name_H-M   'P 1'
#
loop_
_entity.id
_entity.type
_entity.pdbx_description
1 polymer ?
#
loop_
_entity_poly.entity_id
_entity_poly.type
_entity_poly.pdbx_seq_one_letter_code
_entity_poly.pdbx_strand_id
1 'polypeptide(L)'
;MAFLFYSSFRNSFAGVRCCGAGGAERTVEGPSPSEGPGESCGGGGKASGVESRMEETLADIYARIENYFQTEKPYLEGYVSITGLAQLLYTNKMYVSLAVKRFSGLNFCQYVNRHRVRYAMVLFRRNQGLRMSELAQLSGFNSVTSFNISFRYFMDETPGDWCRRCRKGICDEMPL
;
A
#
# COMPACT_ATOMS: atom_id res chain seq x y z
N MET A 1 -4.24 -27.98 6.57
CA MET A 1 -4.85 -28.35 5.27
C MET A 1 -6.05 -27.43 5.03
N ALA A 2 -5.81 -26.17 4.67
CA ALA A 2 -6.86 -25.21 4.34
C ALA A 2 -6.46 -24.45 3.06
N PHE A 3 -6.21 -25.22 2.02
CA PHE A 3 -6.38 -24.81 0.64
C PHE A 3 -7.61 -25.58 0.16
N LEU A 4 -8.50 -24.92 -0.60
CA LEU A 4 -9.75 -25.40 -1.21
C LEU A 4 -11.04 -24.73 -0.69
N PHE A 5 -11.08 -23.40 -0.72
CA PHE A 5 -12.32 -22.67 -1.07
C PHE A 5 -11.99 -21.52 -2.04
N TYR A 6 -11.26 -21.87 -3.10
CA TYR A 6 -11.09 -21.03 -4.28
C TYR A 6 -12.18 -21.39 -5.29
N SER A 7 -13.34 -20.75 -5.21
CA SER A 7 -14.24 -20.53 -6.35
C SER A 7 -15.46 -19.69 -5.96
N SER A 8 -15.82 -18.79 -6.89
CA SER A 8 -17.03 -17.97 -6.93
C SER A 8 -17.04 -16.67 -6.12
N PHE A 9 -16.15 -15.75 -6.48
CA PHE A 9 -16.59 -14.39 -6.88
C PHE A 9 -15.48 -13.71 -7.71
N ARG A 10 -15.29 -14.16 -8.96
CA ARG A 10 -14.50 -13.40 -9.94
C ARG A 10 -15.31 -12.15 -10.28
N ASN A 11 -15.14 -11.09 -9.49
CA ASN A 11 -15.74 -9.82 -9.81
C ASN A 11 -14.94 -9.17 -10.93
N SER A 12 -15.51 -9.21 -12.13
CA SER A 12 -15.01 -8.56 -13.33
C SER A 12 -15.16 -7.05 -13.14
N PHE A 13 -14.14 -6.40 -12.57
CA PHE A 13 -14.09 -4.94 -12.46
C PHE A 13 -12.84 -4.41 -13.17
N ALA A 14 -12.99 -4.28 -14.49
CA ALA A 14 -12.16 -3.40 -15.28
C ALA A 14 -12.58 -1.95 -15.01
N GLY A 15 -11.63 -1.09 -14.62
CA GLY A 15 -11.82 0.36 -14.64
C GLY A 15 -11.45 1.06 -13.34
N VAL A 16 -10.16 1.35 -13.19
CA VAL A 16 -9.52 2.61 -12.76
C VAL A 16 -8.07 2.26 -12.41
N ARG A 17 -7.15 2.73 -13.26
CA ARG A 17 -5.71 2.46 -13.14
C ARG A 17 -5.17 3.20 -11.92
N CYS A 18 -4.53 2.49 -11.01
CA CYS A 18 -3.56 3.10 -10.11
C CYS A 18 -2.19 2.51 -10.47
N CYS A 19 -1.26 3.42 -10.80
CA CYS A 19 0.14 3.20 -11.12
C CYS A 19 0.43 2.55 -12.49
N GLY A 20 0.28 3.34 -13.55
CA GLY A 20 1.11 3.22 -14.75
C GLY A 20 2.42 3.98 -14.52
N ALA A 21 3.55 3.27 -14.52
CA ALA A 21 4.87 3.88 -14.52
C ALA A 21 5.17 4.36 -15.95
N GLY A 22 5.09 5.67 -16.19
CA GLY A 22 5.70 6.32 -17.34
C GLY A 22 7.08 6.83 -16.94
N GLY A 23 8.12 6.36 -17.63
CA GLY A 23 9.46 6.95 -17.54
C GLY A 23 9.56 8.18 -18.45
N ALA A 24 10.15 9.25 -17.94
CA ALA A 24 10.76 10.32 -18.70
C ALA A 24 11.73 11.10 -17.79
N GLU A 25 12.70 11.74 -18.41
CA GLU A 25 13.95 12.27 -17.90
C GLU A 25 13.94 13.25 -16.72
N ARG A 26 15.15 13.36 -16.17
CA ARG A 26 15.67 14.33 -15.20
C ARG A 26 15.45 15.78 -15.66
N THR A 27 14.68 16.55 -14.91
CA THR A 27 14.86 17.99 -14.73
C THR A 27 14.80 18.32 -13.24
N VAL A 28 15.82 19.05 -12.79
CA VAL A 28 15.91 19.64 -11.45
C VAL A 28 15.17 20.96 -11.51
N GLU A 29 14.02 21.09 -10.85
CA GLU A 29 13.46 22.38 -10.41
C GLU A 29 12.70 22.20 -9.09
N GLY A 30 12.82 23.21 -8.23
CA GLY A 30 12.43 23.22 -6.81
C GLY A 30 10.92 23.21 -6.53
N PRO A 31 10.54 23.42 -5.25
CA PRO A 31 9.21 23.14 -4.76
C PRO A 31 8.19 24.15 -5.31
N SER A 32 7.18 23.66 -6.02
CA SER A 32 6.03 24.45 -6.44
C SER A 32 4.99 24.51 -5.30
N PRO A 33 4.51 25.70 -4.92
CA PRO A 33 3.54 25.90 -3.85
C PRO A 33 2.12 25.57 -4.36
N SER A 34 1.45 24.63 -3.72
CA SER A 34 0.01 24.43 -3.94
C SER A 34 -0.76 25.40 -3.02
N GLU A 35 -1.03 26.60 -3.54
CA GLU A 35 -2.12 27.43 -3.05
C GLU A 35 -3.44 26.72 -3.38
N GLY A 36 -4.14 26.25 -2.35
CA GLY A 36 -5.56 25.89 -2.44
C GLY A 36 -6.42 27.11 -2.08
N PRO A 37 -7.58 27.32 -2.72
CA PRO A 37 -8.39 28.51 -2.49
C PRO A 37 -8.91 28.53 -1.05
N GLY A 38 -8.80 29.70 -0.42
CA GLY A 38 -9.45 29.99 0.84
C GLY A 38 -10.97 30.02 0.66
N GLU A 39 -11.66 29.25 1.48
CA GLU A 39 -13.00 29.57 1.93
C GLU A 39 -13.03 29.46 3.46
N SER A 40 -13.17 30.62 4.07
CA SER A 40 -13.48 30.81 5.48
C SER A 40 -14.99 30.68 5.65
N CYS A 41 -15.44 29.77 6.49
CA CYS A 41 -16.66 29.95 7.27
C CYS A 41 -16.39 29.45 8.70
N GLY A 42 -16.33 30.41 9.63
CA GLY A 42 -16.29 30.14 11.05
C GLY A 42 -17.62 29.56 11.55
N GLY A 43 -17.52 28.61 12.46
CA GLY A 43 -18.66 28.04 13.19
C GLY A 43 -18.17 27.41 14.49
N GLY A 44 -18.13 28.20 15.56
CA GLY A 44 -17.86 27.72 16.91
C GLY A 44 -19.05 26.93 17.45
N GLY A 45 -18.80 25.74 17.99
CA GLY A 45 -19.82 24.94 18.68
C GLY A 45 -19.40 23.48 18.94
N LYS A 46 -18.73 23.24 20.08
CA LYS A 46 -18.44 21.94 20.75
C LYS A 46 -17.98 20.78 19.84
N ALA A 47 -16.69 20.82 19.47
CA ALA A 47 -16.00 19.84 18.62
C ALA A 47 -15.75 18.44 19.23
N SER A 48 -15.76 18.30 20.57
CA SER A 48 -15.16 17.10 21.21
C SER A 48 -15.93 15.79 21.02
N GLY A 49 -17.24 15.84 20.73
CA GLY A 49 -18.08 14.64 20.56
C GLY A 49 -18.22 14.15 19.12
N VAL A 50 -17.99 15.01 18.13
CA VAL A 50 -18.10 14.64 16.71
C VAL A 50 -16.80 14.04 16.20
N GLU A 51 -15.66 14.58 16.65
CA GLU A 51 -14.33 14.03 16.34
C GLU A 51 -14.15 12.61 16.89
N SER A 52 -14.63 12.34 18.11
CA SER A 52 -14.48 11.01 18.73
C SER A 52 -15.23 9.92 17.94
N ARG A 53 -16.45 10.21 17.50
CA ARG A 53 -17.27 9.26 16.73
C ARG A 53 -16.69 8.98 15.34
N MET A 54 -16.08 9.98 14.72
CA MET A 54 -15.39 9.82 13.44
C MET A 54 -14.12 8.99 13.60
N GLU A 55 -13.32 9.24 14.63
CA GLU A 55 -12.10 8.46 14.93
C GLU A 55 -12.44 6.98 15.18
N GLU A 56 -13.48 6.68 15.97
CA GLU A 56 -13.98 5.31 16.18
C GLU A 56 -14.39 4.64 14.87
N THR A 57 -15.09 5.36 13.99
CA THR A 57 -15.50 4.85 12.67
C THR A 57 -14.28 4.56 11.79
N LEU A 58 -13.28 5.44 11.77
CA LEU A 58 -12.06 5.22 10.99
C LEU A 58 -11.24 4.06 11.56
N ALA A 59 -11.23 3.88 12.88
CA ALA A 59 -10.56 2.76 13.54
C ALA A 59 -11.19 1.42 13.17
N ASP A 60 -12.53 1.33 13.17
CA ASP A 60 -13.26 0.13 12.70
C ASP A 60 -12.90 -0.18 11.24
N ILE A 61 -12.96 0.83 10.36
CA ILE A 61 -12.64 0.66 8.95
C ILE A 61 -11.19 0.18 8.78
N TYR A 62 -10.24 0.76 9.51
CA TYR A 62 -8.85 0.34 9.46
C TYR A 62 -8.65 -1.10 9.94
N ALA A 63 -9.31 -1.50 11.04
CA ALA A 63 -9.26 -2.87 11.54
C ALA A 63 -9.79 -3.88 10.51
N ARG A 64 -10.86 -3.54 9.80
CA ARG A 64 -11.42 -4.36 8.72
C ARG A 64 -10.50 -4.43 7.50
N ILE A 65 -9.81 -3.34 7.16
CA ILE A 65 -8.77 -3.32 6.14
C ILE A 65 -7.63 -4.26 6.53
N GLU A 66 -7.11 -4.15 7.76
CA GLU A 66 -6.03 -5.01 8.25
C GLU A 66 -6.43 -6.49 8.23
N ASN A 67 -7.63 -6.82 8.70
CA ASN A 67 -8.15 -8.19 8.65
C ASN A 67 -8.18 -8.72 7.20
N TYR A 68 -8.73 -7.95 6.26
CA TYR A 68 -8.76 -8.33 4.85
C TYR A 68 -7.34 -8.50 4.26
N PHE A 69 -6.41 -7.62 4.62
CA PHE A 69 -5.02 -7.71 4.16
C PHE A 69 -4.30 -8.95 4.72
N GLN A 70 -4.61 -9.35 5.95
CA GLN A 70 -4.03 -10.53 6.59
C GLN A 70 -4.60 -11.84 6.04
N THR A 71 -5.92 -11.92 5.82
CA THR A 71 -6.59 -13.15 5.39
C THR A 71 -6.48 -13.37 3.88
N GLU A 72 -6.85 -12.37 3.08
CA GLU A 72 -6.97 -12.52 1.62
C GLU A 72 -5.71 -12.10 0.86
N LYS A 73 -4.82 -11.32 1.49
CA LYS A 73 -3.56 -10.85 0.89
C LYS A 73 -3.74 -10.22 -0.50
N PRO A 74 -4.67 -9.24 -0.65
CA PRO A 74 -4.98 -8.60 -1.93
C PRO A 74 -3.75 -7.94 -2.57
N TYR A 75 -2.75 -7.56 -1.77
CA TYR A 75 -1.51 -6.95 -2.24
C TYR A 75 -0.68 -7.88 -3.16
N LEU A 76 -0.93 -9.18 -3.18
CA LEU A 76 -0.30 -10.11 -4.13
C LEU A 76 -0.88 -10.02 -5.54
N GLU A 77 -2.07 -9.45 -5.69
CA GLU A 77 -2.65 -9.19 -6.99
C GLU A 77 -1.96 -7.99 -7.64
N GLY A 78 -1.80 -8.03 -8.97
CA GLY A 78 -1.17 -6.94 -9.72
C GLY A 78 -1.92 -5.61 -9.57
N TYR A 79 -3.23 -5.65 -9.33
CA TYR A 79 -4.10 -4.48 -9.29
C TYR A 79 -4.95 -4.45 -8.04
N VAL A 80 -4.66 -3.51 -7.14
CA VAL A 80 -5.46 -3.25 -5.95
C VAL A 80 -6.01 -1.83 -6.03
N SER A 81 -7.32 -1.68 -6.07
CA SER A 81 -7.96 -0.37 -6.15
C SER A 81 -8.65 0.01 -4.85
N ILE A 82 -8.52 1.29 -4.46
CA ILE A 82 -9.23 1.83 -3.29
C ILE A 82 -10.75 1.76 -3.49
N THR A 83 -11.22 1.85 -4.73
CA THR A 83 -12.63 1.69 -5.10
C THR A 83 -13.14 0.29 -4.77
N GLY A 84 -12.41 -0.75 -5.19
CA GLY A 84 -12.79 -2.13 -4.93
C GLY A 84 -12.77 -2.43 -3.43
N LEU A 85 -11.78 -1.91 -2.71
CA LEU A 85 -11.73 -2.07 -1.26
C LEU A 85 -12.90 -1.36 -0.55
N ALA A 86 -13.25 -0.15 -0.97
CA ALA A 86 -14.39 0.56 -0.40
C ALA A 86 -15.72 -0.19 -0.61
N GLN A 87 -15.92 -0.76 -1.81
CA GLN A 87 -17.10 -1.58 -2.10
C GLN A 87 -17.14 -2.85 -1.26
N LEU A 88 -16.01 -3.56 -1.15
CA LEU A 88 -15.90 -4.77 -0.33
C LEU A 88 -16.18 -4.50 1.16
N LEU A 89 -15.76 -3.33 1.64
CA LEU A 89 -15.96 -2.90 3.02
C LEU A 89 -17.26 -2.11 3.22
N TYR A 90 -18.17 -2.07 2.25
CA TYR A 90 -19.45 -1.36 2.33
C TYR A 90 -19.31 0.09 2.85
N THR A 91 -18.29 0.79 2.37
CA THR A 91 -17.97 2.18 2.74
C THR A 91 -17.66 3.00 1.47
N ASN A 92 -17.04 4.16 1.61
CA ASN A 92 -16.59 4.99 0.50
C ASN A 92 -15.07 5.17 0.48
N LYS A 93 -14.54 5.60 -0.67
CA LYS A 93 -13.09 5.78 -0.90
C LYS A 93 -12.47 6.81 0.05
N MET A 94 -13.22 7.83 0.44
CA MET A 94 -12.74 8.89 1.32
C MET A 94 -12.47 8.33 2.72
N TYR A 95 -13.38 7.55 3.30
CA TYR A 95 -13.16 6.92 4.60
C TYR A 95 -12.03 5.89 4.57
N VAL A 96 -11.90 5.09 3.50
CA VAL A 96 -10.75 4.18 3.34
C VAL A 96 -9.44 4.96 3.28
N SER A 97 -9.38 6.02 2.47
CA SER A 97 -8.19 6.85 2.33
C SER A 97 -7.82 7.53 3.65
N LEU A 98 -8.81 8.10 4.35
CA LEU A 98 -8.63 8.73 5.65
C LEU A 98 -8.18 7.73 6.70
N ALA A 99 -8.82 6.56 6.80
CA ALA A 99 -8.46 5.53 7.77
C ALA A 99 -7.01 5.06 7.55
N VAL A 100 -6.63 4.73 6.30
CA VAL A 100 -5.25 4.34 5.98
C VAL A 100 -4.27 5.46 6.31
N LYS A 101 -4.57 6.70 5.91
CA LYS A 101 -3.68 7.82 6.20
C LYS A 101 -3.54 8.08 7.70
N ARG A 102 -4.64 7.97 8.44
CA ARG A 102 -4.74 8.25 9.88
C ARG A 102 -3.94 7.23 10.71
N PHE A 103 -4.15 5.94 10.47
CA PHE A 103 -3.57 4.87 11.31
C PHE A 103 -2.24 4.36 10.79
N SER A 104 -1.96 4.51 9.50
CA SER A 104 -0.76 3.99 8.87
C SER A 104 0.25 5.09 8.49
N GLY A 105 -0.15 6.36 8.46
CA GLY A 105 0.66 7.49 7.99
C GLY A 105 0.88 7.55 6.47
N LEU A 106 0.45 6.53 5.73
CA LEU A 106 0.74 6.36 4.29
C LEU A 106 -0.47 6.71 3.44
N ASN A 107 -0.24 7.04 2.17
CA ASN A 107 -1.32 6.98 1.19
C ASN A 107 -1.65 5.52 0.84
N PHE A 108 -2.81 5.28 0.20
CA PHE A 108 -3.25 3.91 -0.11
C PHE A 108 -2.25 3.11 -0.96
N CYS A 109 -1.65 3.74 -1.98
CA CYS A 109 -0.67 3.07 -2.85
C CYS A 109 0.60 2.68 -2.07
N GLN A 110 1.10 3.58 -1.22
CA GLN A 110 2.22 3.30 -0.31
C GLN A 110 1.86 2.19 0.67
N TYR A 111 0.65 2.21 1.24
CA TYR A 111 0.17 1.17 2.16
C TYR A 111 0.19 -0.21 1.50
N VAL A 112 -0.35 -0.36 0.28
CA VAL A 112 -0.28 -1.60 -0.49
C VAL A 112 1.18 -1.99 -0.75
N ASN A 113 2.00 -1.07 -1.25
CA ASN A 113 3.39 -1.35 -1.57
C ASN A 113 4.22 -1.72 -0.34
N ARG A 114 3.90 -1.21 0.85
CA ARG A 114 4.54 -1.61 2.11
C ARG A 114 4.33 -3.11 2.35
N HIS A 115 3.09 -3.58 2.23
CA HIS A 115 2.77 -5.01 2.35
C HIS A 115 3.47 -5.86 1.28
N ARG A 116 3.53 -5.37 0.04
CA ARG A 116 4.27 -6.04 -1.05
C ARG A 116 5.77 -6.16 -0.75
N VAL A 117 6.42 -5.09 -0.28
CA VAL A 117 7.85 -5.10 0.08
C VAL A 117 8.11 -6.05 1.25
N ARG A 118 7.28 -6.02 2.31
CA ARG A 118 7.37 -6.99 3.41
C ARG A 118 7.30 -8.42 2.91
N TYR A 119 6.35 -8.70 2.02
CA TYR A 119 6.20 -10.02 1.45
C TYR A 119 7.40 -10.44 0.59
N ALA A 120 7.93 -9.53 -0.23
CA ALA A 120 9.15 -9.77 -1.01
C ALA A 120 10.34 -10.15 -0.12
N MET A 121 10.51 -9.48 1.02
CA MET A 121 11.56 -9.82 1.99
C MET A 121 11.37 -11.23 2.56
N VAL A 122 10.13 -11.58 2.93
CA VAL A 122 9.80 -12.93 3.42
C VAL A 122 10.06 -13.99 2.34
N LEU A 123 9.68 -13.73 1.09
CA LEU A 123 9.95 -14.62 -0.04
C LEU A 123 11.46 -14.85 -0.23
N PHE A 124 12.24 -13.79 -0.23
CA PHE A 124 13.70 -13.90 -0.41
C PHE A 124 14.37 -14.64 0.76
N ARG A 125 13.92 -14.41 1.99
CA ARG A 125 14.42 -15.15 3.17
C ARG A 125 14.13 -16.65 3.06
N ARG A 126 13.01 -17.04 2.45
CA ARG A 126 12.66 -18.45 2.18
C ARG A 126 13.43 -19.04 1.00
N ASN A 127 13.71 -18.25 -0.03
CA ASN A 127 14.46 -18.68 -1.20
C ASN A 127 15.37 -17.55 -1.74
N GLN A 128 16.65 -17.61 -1.37
CA GLN A 128 17.65 -16.60 -1.76
C GLN A 128 18.11 -16.71 -3.23
N GLY A 129 17.65 -17.75 -3.94
CA GLY A 129 17.93 -17.99 -5.36
C GLY A 129 17.02 -17.22 -6.32
N LEU A 130 15.97 -16.58 -5.82
CA LEU A 130 15.03 -15.82 -6.64
C LEU A 130 15.71 -14.61 -7.32
N ARG A 131 15.38 -14.41 -8.59
CA ARG A 131 15.76 -13.22 -9.36
C ARG A 131 14.91 -12.02 -8.94
N MET A 132 15.42 -10.80 -9.15
CA MET A 132 14.70 -9.56 -8.80
C MET A 132 13.35 -9.45 -9.51
N SER A 133 13.27 -9.90 -10.76
CA SER A 133 12.03 -9.94 -11.53
C SER A 133 10.99 -10.88 -10.91
N GLU A 134 11.43 -12.03 -10.41
CA GLU A 134 10.56 -13.02 -9.75
C GLU A 134 10.09 -12.49 -8.39
N LEU A 135 10.97 -11.87 -7.61
CA LEU A 135 10.59 -11.22 -6.35
C LEU A 135 9.53 -10.13 -6.58
N ALA A 136 9.73 -9.27 -7.58
CA ALA A 136 8.77 -8.22 -7.92
C ALA A 136 7.42 -8.82 -8.30
N GLN A 137 7.41 -9.82 -9.20
CA GLN A 137 6.19 -10.44 -9.68
C GLN A 137 5.44 -11.20 -8.56
N LEU A 138 6.14 -12.04 -7.79
CA LEU A 138 5.56 -12.85 -6.73
C LEU A 138 5.07 -12.02 -5.53
N SER A 139 5.57 -10.79 -5.37
CA SER A 139 5.08 -9.83 -4.39
C SER A 139 4.00 -8.88 -4.91
N GLY A 140 3.50 -9.10 -6.13
CA GLY A 140 2.36 -8.37 -6.69
C GLY A 140 2.71 -7.09 -7.45
N PHE A 141 3.99 -6.81 -7.73
CA PHE A 141 4.35 -5.68 -8.58
C PHE A 141 4.19 -6.02 -10.07
N ASN A 142 3.61 -5.08 -10.83
CA ASN A 142 3.50 -5.19 -12.28
C ASN A 142 4.80 -4.87 -13.03
N SER A 143 5.78 -4.24 -12.36
CA SER A 143 7.07 -3.91 -12.95
C SER A 143 8.20 -3.90 -11.92
N VAL A 144 9.41 -4.24 -12.38
CA VAL A 144 10.63 -4.18 -11.57
C VAL A 144 10.96 -2.74 -11.17
N THR A 145 10.65 -1.77 -12.03
CA THR A 145 10.86 -0.34 -11.73
C THR A 145 10.03 0.10 -10.52
N SER A 146 8.73 -0.22 -10.49
CA SER A 146 7.86 0.11 -9.36
C SER A 146 8.28 -0.61 -8.08
N PHE A 147 8.76 -1.85 -8.20
CA PHE A 147 9.34 -2.61 -7.10
C PHE A 147 10.58 -1.89 -6.53
N ASN A 148 11.55 -1.54 -7.37
CA ASN A 148 12.79 -0.87 -6.95
C ASN A 148 12.52 0.46 -6.23
N ILE A 149 11.63 1.30 -6.78
CA ILE A 149 11.26 2.58 -6.19
C ILE A 149 10.61 2.37 -4.81
N SER A 150 9.65 1.44 -4.71
CA SER A 150 8.95 1.16 -3.45
C SER A 150 9.87 0.56 -2.41
N PHE A 151 10.74 -0.36 -2.82
CA PHE A 151 11.71 -1.01 -1.93
C PHE A 151 12.68 0.03 -1.36
N ARG A 152 13.23 0.91 -2.21
CA ARG A 152 14.10 2.01 -1.76
C ARG A 152 13.39 2.97 -0.84
N TYR A 153 12.13 3.31 -1.13
CA TYR A 153 11.33 4.21 -0.29
C TYR A 153 11.20 3.70 1.15
N PHE A 154 11.04 2.39 1.34
CA PHE A 154 10.83 1.82 2.67
C PHE A 154 12.08 1.29 3.36
N MET A 155 13.07 0.80 2.61
CA MET A 155 14.27 0.17 3.18
C MET A 155 15.48 1.10 3.16
N ASP A 156 15.38 2.25 2.49
CA ASP A 156 16.49 3.16 2.19
C ASP A 156 17.72 2.46 1.56
N GLU A 157 17.49 1.33 0.88
CA GLU A 157 18.49 0.64 0.09
C GLU A 157 17.86 0.01 -1.16
N THR A 158 18.67 -0.35 -2.16
CA THR A 158 18.15 -1.04 -3.35
C THR A 158 17.84 -2.50 -3.01
N PRO A 159 16.84 -3.14 -3.64
CA PRO A 159 16.54 -4.54 -3.37
C PRO A 159 17.72 -5.46 -3.67
N GLY A 160 18.55 -5.11 -4.67
CA GLY A 160 19.76 -5.86 -5.01
C GLY A 160 20.81 -5.81 -3.89
N ASP A 161 21.03 -4.63 -3.30
CA ASP A 161 21.98 -4.48 -2.18
C ASP A 161 21.46 -5.17 -0.93
N TRP A 162 20.17 -5.02 -0.60
CA TRP A 162 19.52 -5.74 0.50
C TRP A 162 19.65 -7.26 0.33
N CYS A 163 19.37 -7.79 -0.87
CA CYS A 163 19.49 -9.22 -1.15
C CYS A 163 20.95 -9.72 -1.02
N ARG A 164 21.93 -8.93 -1.48
CA ARG A 164 23.36 -9.26 -1.33
C ARG A 164 23.77 -9.30 0.13
N ARG A 165 23.28 -8.35 0.92
CA ARG A 165 23.51 -8.25 2.37
C ARG A 165 22.87 -9.41 3.12
N CYS A 166 21.64 -9.76 2.77
CA CYS A 166 20.90 -10.90 3.33
C CYS A 166 21.58 -12.25 3.07
N ARG A 167 22.20 -12.44 1.90
CA ARG A 167 23.01 -13.64 1.58
C ARG A 167 24.24 -13.79 2.48
N LYS A 168 24.72 -12.71 3.08
CA LYS A 168 25.83 -12.71 4.06
C LYS A 168 25.34 -12.94 5.50
N GLY A 169 24.06 -13.25 5.70
CA GLY A 169 23.46 -13.51 7.02
C GLY A 169 22.96 -12.27 7.76
N ILE A 170 22.99 -11.08 7.14
CA ILE A 170 22.53 -9.83 7.75
C ILE A 170 21.19 -9.45 7.12
N CYS A 171 20.10 -9.82 7.78
CA CYS A 171 18.73 -9.65 7.29
C CYS A 171 17.92 -8.78 8.24
N ASP A 172 17.90 -7.47 8.04
CA ASP A 172 17.09 -6.58 8.88
C ASP A 172 15.61 -6.73 8.53
N GLU A 173 14.76 -6.52 9.53
CA GLU A 173 13.33 -6.33 9.34
C GLU A 173 13.04 -4.96 8.74
N MET A 174 11.88 -4.84 8.09
CA MET A 174 11.47 -3.56 7.52
C MET A 174 11.29 -2.53 8.63
N PRO A 175 11.89 -1.34 8.53
CA PRO A 175 11.68 -0.30 9.52
C PRO A 175 10.19 0.08 9.58
N LEU A 176 9.70 0.30 10.80
CA LEU A 176 8.29 0.61 11.08
C LEU A 176 7.88 1.99 10.54
#